data_AF-A0A7W8LJ11-F1
#
_entry.id   AF-A0A7W8LJ11-F1
#
_cell.length_a   1.000
_cell.length_b   1.000
_cell.length_c   1.000
_cell.angle_alpha   90.00
_cell.angle_beta   90.00
_cell.angle_gamma   90.00
#
_symmetry.space_group_name_H-M   'P 1'
#
loop_
_entity.id
_entity.type
_entity.pdbx_description
1 polymer ?
#
loop_
_entity_poly.entity_id
_entity_poly.type
_entity_poly.pdbx_seq_one_letter_code
_entity_poly.pdbx_strand_id
1 'polypeptide(L)'
;MMDELIKGVVASDLFGEILSSNPTFTSRDLCRLLVDRFPEIDGAAIQLIRRWKGVGRVDGISDADLNIGIAHFLKEAGYLNTD
;
A
#
# COMPACT_ATOMS: atom_id res chain seq x y z
N MET A 1 -10.61 -1.91 -6.14
CA MET A 1 -9.16 -1.94 -6.42
C MET A 1 -8.37 -1.98 -5.12
N MET A 2 -8.40 -0.92 -4.31
CA MET A 2 -7.72 -0.93 -3.00
C MET A 2 -8.35 -1.90 -1.98
N ASP A 3 -9.61 -2.31 -2.19
CA ASP A 3 -10.29 -3.37 -1.42
C ASP A 3 -9.60 -4.72 -1.45
N GLU A 4 -8.75 -5.00 -2.43
CA GLU A 4 -8.04 -6.27 -2.46
C GLU A 4 -7.10 -6.43 -1.24
N LEU A 5 -6.64 -5.31 -0.66
CA LEU A 5 -5.85 -5.31 0.57
C LEU A 5 -6.61 -5.92 1.76
N ILE A 6 -7.92 -5.66 1.85
CA ILE A 6 -8.75 -6.22 2.93
C ILE A 6 -9.26 -7.64 2.62
N LYS A 7 -9.01 -8.12 1.39
CA LYS A 7 -9.28 -9.51 0.97
C LYS A 7 -8.05 -10.42 1.08
N GLY A 8 -6.94 -9.90 1.61
CA GLY A 8 -5.71 -10.65 1.83
C GLY A 8 -4.67 -10.53 0.71
N VAL A 9 -4.90 -9.68 -0.30
CA VAL A 9 -3.85 -9.37 -1.27
C VAL A 9 -2.81 -8.47 -0.61
N VAL A 10 -1.54 -8.83 -0.77
CA VAL A 10 -0.43 -8.06 -0.17
C VAL A 10 -0.18 -6.75 -0.94
N ALA A 11 0.25 -5.72 -0.22
CA ALA A 11 0.37 -4.37 -0.75
C ALA A 11 1.37 -4.26 -1.92
N SER A 12 2.51 -4.93 -1.84
CA SER A 12 3.53 -4.95 -2.89
C SER A 12 2.97 -5.44 -4.23
N ASP A 13 2.17 -6.49 -4.20
CA ASP A 13 1.65 -7.15 -5.40
C ASP A 13 0.59 -6.26 -6.04
N LEU A 14 -0.38 -5.79 -5.24
CA LEU A 14 -1.42 -4.90 -5.72
C LEU A 14 -0.84 -3.58 -6.27
N PHE A 15 0.07 -2.95 -5.53
CA PHE A 15 0.69 -1.69 -5.97
C PHE A 15 1.58 -1.90 -7.19
N GLY A 16 2.30 -3.02 -7.24
CA GLY A 16 3.12 -3.41 -8.39
C GLY A 16 2.27 -3.61 -9.65
N GLU A 17 1.13 -4.28 -9.52
CA GLU A 17 0.17 -4.47 -10.60
C GLU A 17 -0.40 -3.13 -11.10
N ILE A 18 -0.78 -2.24 -10.18
CA ILE A 18 -1.31 -0.91 -10.51
C ILE A 18 -0.27 -0.09 -11.30
N LEU A 19 0.97 -0.03 -10.82
CA LEU A 19 2.05 0.73 -11.44
C LEU A 19 2.47 0.12 -12.79
N SER A 20 2.49 -1.21 -12.90
CA SER A 20 2.84 -1.89 -14.15
C SER A 20 1.76 -1.75 -15.21
N SER A 21 0.48 -1.75 -14.80
CA SER A 21 -0.66 -1.62 -15.70
C SER A 21 -0.92 -0.17 -16.15
N ASN A 22 -0.47 0.81 -15.36
CA ASN A 22 -0.66 2.24 -15.65
C ASN A 22 0.66 3.01 -15.45
N PRO A 23 1.50 3.15 -16.50
CA PRO A 23 2.81 3.80 -16.38
C PRO A 23 2.77 5.28 -15.99
N THR A 24 1.59 5.91 -16.06
CA THR A 24 1.37 7.30 -15.63
C THR A 24 1.19 7.43 -14.13
N PHE A 25 0.94 6.31 -13.42
CA PHE A 25 0.75 6.32 -11.98
C PHE A 25 2.10 6.36 -11.27
N THR A 26 2.11 7.08 -10.17
CA THR A 26 3.27 7.26 -9.31
C THR A 26 2.95 6.81 -7.89
N SER A 27 3.97 6.74 -7.03
CA SER A 27 3.76 6.51 -5.59
C SER A 27 2.80 7.53 -4.96
N ARG A 28 2.70 8.76 -5.50
CA ARG A 28 1.75 9.77 -5.04
C ARG A 28 0.31 9.36 -5.33
N ASP A 29 0.07 8.76 -6.50
CA ASP A 29 -1.26 8.30 -6.90
C ASP A 29 -1.69 7.10 -6.05
N LEU A 30 -0.76 6.18 -5.75
CA LEU A 30 -1.00 5.10 -4.79
C LEU A 30 -1.41 5.63 -3.41
N CYS A 31 -0.70 6.66 -2.90
CA CYS A 31 -1.06 7.29 -1.63
C CYS A 31 -2.48 7.87 -1.66
N ARG A 32 -2.83 8.57 -2.75
CA ARG A 32 -4.17 9.16 -2.90
C ARG A 32 -5.25 8.09 -2.92
N LEU A 33 -5.06 7.02 -3.68
CA LEU A 33 -6.01 5.91 -3.78
C LEU A 33 -6.17 5.19 -2.44
N LEU A 34 -5.10 5.06 -1.67
CA LEU A 34 -5.15 4.46 -0.33
C LEU A 34 -6.01 5.32 0.61
N VAL A 35 -5.73 6.62 0.70
CA VAL A 35 -6.45 7.53 1.62
C VAL A 35 -7.90 7.73 1.19
N ASP A 36 -8.17 7.79 -0.12
CA ASP A 36 -9.53 7.89 -0.65
C ASP A 36 -10.36 6.64 -0.30
N ARG A 37 -9.71 5.46 -0.29
CA ARG A 37 -10.39 4.22 0.09
C ARG A 37 -10.49 4.00 1.60
N PHE A 38 -9.44 4.34 2.33
CA PHE A 38 -9.28 4.08 3.77
C PHE A 38 -9.04 5.40 4.51
N PRO A 39 -10.07 6.24 4.66
CA PRO A 39 -9.93 7.57 5.25
C PRO A 39 -9.43 7.56 6.71
N GLU A 40 -9.65 6.46 7.44
CA GLU A 40 -9.23 6.30 8.84
C GLU A 40 -7.80 5.74 8.97
N ILE A 41 -7.08 5.49 7.86
CA ILE A 41 -5.72 4.95 7.91
C ILE A 41 -4.71 5.98 8.42
N ASP A 42 -3.79 5.56 9.28
CA ASP A 42 -2.74 6.44 9.80
C ASP A 42 -1.86 6.99 8.66
N GLY A 43 -1.51 8.28 8.76
CA GLY A 43 -0.65 8.96 7.79
C GLY A 43 0.76 8.35 7.65
N ALA A 44 1.22 7.55 8.60
CA ALA A 44 2.44 6.76 8.51
C ALA A 44 2.36 5.70 7.39
N ALA A 45 1.18 5.19 7.04
CA ALA A 45 1.00 4.30 5.88
C ALA A 45 1.42 4.98 4.57
N ILE A 46 1.17 6.29 4.45
CA ILE A 46 1.61 7.10 3.29
C ILE A 46 3.14 7.14 3.21
N GLN A 47 3.83 7.20 4.36
CA GLN A 47 5.29 7.22 4.39
C GLN A 47 5.88 5.87 3.95
N LEU A 48 5.23 4.76 4.28
CA LEU A 48 5.63 3.44 3.78
C LEU A 48 5.56 3.38 2.24
N ILE A 49 4.45 3.83 1.64
CA ILE A 49 4.31 3.86 0.17
C ILE A 49 5.36 4.74 -0.49
N ARG A 50 5.68 5.90 0.10
CA ARG A 50 6.70 6.82 -0.44
C ARG A 50 8.11 6.26 -0.34
N ARG A 51 8.41 5.49 0.70
CA ARG A 51 9.72 4.87 0.94
C ARG A 51 9.87 3.51 0.27
N TRP A 52 8.78 2.93 -0.22
CA TRP A 52 8.81 1.65 -0.91
C TRP A 52 9.65 1.75 -2.17
N LYS A 53 10.57 0.79 -2.33
CA LYS A 53 11.42 0.73 -3.52
C LYS A 53 10.61 0.47 -4.81
N GLY A 54 9.45 -0.17 -4.70
CA GLY A 54 8.56 -0.38 -5.85
C GLY A 54 9.16 -1.24 -6.94
N VAL A 55 8.56 -1.18 -8.13
CA VAL A 55 9.07 -1.83 -9.34
C VAL A 55 10.21 -0.97 -9.90
N GLY A 56 11.45 -1.43 -9.71
CA GLY A 56 12.63 -0.89 -10.40
C GLY A 56 13.47 0.15 -9.65
N ARG A 57 13.21 0.46 -8.37
CA ARG A 57 14.19 1.19 -7.54
C ARG A 57 15.02 0.22 -6.71
N VAL A 58 16.27 0.59 -6.49
CA VAL A 58 17.24 -0.19 -5.70
C VAL A 58 17.20 0.21 -4.23
N ASP A 59 16.82 1.45 -3.93
CA ASP A 59 16.79 2.02 -2.59
C ASP A 59 15.35 2.17 -2.06
N GLY A 60 15.16 1.91 -0.77
CA GLY A 60 13.87 2.02 -0.09
C GLY A 60 13.58 0.83 0.83
N ILE A 61 12.36 0.80 1.37
CA ILE A 61 11.87 -0.35 2.16
C ILE A 61 11.51 -1.52 1.25
N SER A 62 11.63 -2.73 1.76
CA SER A 62 11.34 -3.96 1.03
C SER A 62 9.84 -4.18 0.82
N ASP A 63 9.48 -5.10 -0.08
CA ASP A 63 8.09 -5.54 -0.25
C ASP A 63 7.54 -6.14 1.05
N ALA A 64 8.37 -6.91 1.77
CA ALA A 64 8.00 -7.47 3.06
C ALA A 64 7.66 -6.40 4.11
N ASP A 65 8.50 -5.36 4.23
CA ASP A 65 8.27 -4.25 5.18
C ASP A 65 7.04 -3.44 4.80
N LEU A 66 6.82 -3.19 3.51
CA LEU A 66 5.61 -2.54 3.02
C LEU A 66 4.38 -3.38 3.38
N ASN A 67 4.40 -4.68 3.11
CA ASN A 67 3.28 -5.58 3.33
C ASN A 67 2.89 -5.64 4.81
N ILE A 68 3.89 -5.82 5.68
CA ILE A 68 3.69 -5.84 7.14
C ILE A 68 3.11 -4.50 7.61
N GLY A 69 3.70 -3.39 7.18
CA GLY A 69 3.29 -2.06 7.64
C GLY A 69 1.90 -1.65 7.15
N ILE A 70 1.56 -1.90 5.88
CA ILE A 70 0.22 -1.59 5.35
C ILE A 70 -0.84 -2.47 6.03
N ALA A 71 -0.59 -3.76 6.22
CA ALA A 71 -1.51 -4.64 6.94
C ALA A 71 -1.69 -4.19 8.40
N HIS A 72 -0.61 -3.76 9.07
CA HIS A 72 -0.68 -3.21 10.42
C HIS A 72 -1.59 -1.98 10.48
N PHE A 73 -1.40 -0.97 9.62
CA PHE A 73 -2.22 0.24 9.65
C PHE A 73 -3.67 0.00 9.23
N LEU A 74 -3.93 -0.91 8.29
CA LEU A 74 -5.30 -1.33 7.96
C LEU A 74 -5.98 -2.03 9.14
N LYS A 75 -5.24 -2.82 9.92
CA LYS A 75 -5.75 -3.44 11.14
C LYS A 75 -6.03 -2.40 12.23
N GLU A 76 -5.12 -1.47 12.48
CA GLU A 76 -5.31 -0.41 13.47
C GLU A 76 -6.52 0.48 13.14
N ALA A 77 -6.75 0.75 11.85
CA ALA A 77 -7.92 1.48 11.38
C ALA A 77 -9.22 0.66 11.33
N GLY A 78 -9.19 -0.63 11.72
CA GLY A 78 -10.36 -1.50 11.80
C GLY A 78 -10.84 -2.09 10.46
N TYR A 79 -10.02 -2.02 9.40
CA TYR A 79 -10.36 -2.56 8.08
C TYR A 79 -9.96 -4.04 7.92
N LEU A 80 -9.01 -4.53 8.71
CA LEU A 80 -8.60 -5.93 8.77
C LEU A 80 -8.94 -6.51 10.15
N ASN A 81 -9.81 -7.52 10.17
CA ASN A 81 -10.05 -8.32 11.38
C ASN A 81 -9.01 -9.45 11.43
N THR A 82 -8.35 -9.62 12.58
CA THR A 82 -7.71 -10.90 12.91
C THR A 82 -8.76 -11.80 13.52
N ASP A 83 -9.20 -12.81 12.76
CA ASP A 83 -9.60 -14.09 13.35
C ASP A 83 -8.36 -14.80 13.92
#